data_AF-A0A9E5PP75-F1
#
_entry.id   AF-A0A9E5PP75-F1
#
_cell.length_a   1.000
_cell.length_b   1.000
_cell.length_c   1.000
_cell.angle_alpha   90.00
_cell.angle_beta   90.00
_cell.angle_gamma   90.00
#
_symmetry.space_group_name_H-M   'P 1'
#
loop_
_entity.id
_entity.type
_entity.pdbx_description
1 polymer ?
#
loop_
_entity_poly.entity_id
_entity_poly.type
_entity_poly.pdbx_seq_one_letter_code
_entity_poly.pdbx_strand_id
1 'polypeptide(L)'
;MTLGQFSTAVGAPRRWVQNALAVLRLPARYTVTGARELALARAINAACGTPLVDAYPLAQGALLAWPEQRMWERVGPEATVTLAVDLERFLSSFLVRLSLSRTAYEERKRGRPRKRRGRGLAGAREHGVDIGLLESSLRRSPEERLRRLDEDLAFLRSARVVGA
;
A
#
# COMPACT_ATOMS: atom_id res chain seq x y z
N MET A 1 -3.80 5.64 15.57
CA MET A 1 -4.47 4.75 14.58
C MET A 1 -5.34 3.77 15.35
N THR A 2 -6.39 3.22 14.74
CA THR A 2 -7.13 2.10 15.36
C THR A 2 -6.32 0.80 15.25
N LEU A 3 -6.64 -0.24 16.05
CA LEU A 3 -6.01 -1.55 15.92
C LEU A 3 -6.21 -2.14 14.51
N GLY A 4 -7.37 -1.91 13.88
CA GLY A 4 -7.64 -2.35 12.50
C GLY A 4 -6.70 -1.67 11.49
N GLN A 5 -6.58 -0.35 11.56
CA GLN A 5 -5.66 0.42 10.72
C GLN A 5 -4.21 -0.01 10.94
N PHE A 6 -3.79 -0.17 12.19
CA PHE A 6 -2.45 -0.61 12.55
C PHE A 6 -2.14 -1.99 12.00
N SER A 7 -3.04 -2.97 12.21
CA SER A 7 -2.89 -4.33 11.68
C SER A 7 -2.79 -4.38 10.16
N THR A 8 -3.53 -3.49 9.46
CA THR A 8 -3.47 -3.37 8.01
C THR A 8 -2.16 -2.76 7.53
N ALA A 9 -1.68 -1.70 8.19
CA ALA A 9 -0.39 -1.07 7.88
C ALA A 9 0.77 -2.05 8.09
N VAL A 10 0.72 -2.84 9.18
CA VAL A 10 1.68 -3.92 9.47
C VAL A 10 1.57 -5.07 8.45
N GLY A 11 0.40 -5.26 7.83
CA GLY A 11 0.11 -6.38 6.94
C GLY A 11 -0.04 -7.71 7.70
N ALA A 12 -0.58 -7.67 8.92
CA ALA A 12 -0.75 -8.84 9.78
C ALA A 12 -2.12 -8.86 10.47
N PRO A 13 -2.64 -10.03 10.88
CA PRO A 13 -3.89 -10.12 11.64
C PRO A 13 -3.81 -9.40 12.98
N ARG A 14 -4.95 -8.89 13.49
CA ARG A 14 -5.02 -8.18 14.79
C ARG A 14 -4.47 -8.99 15.96
N ARG A 15 -4.78 -10.28 16.02
CA ARG A 15 -4.25 -11.20 17.06
C ARG A 15 -2.73 -11.30 17.00
N TRP A 16 -2.17 -11.38 15.80
CA TRP A 16 -0.72 -11.41 15.63
C TRP A 16 -0.08 -10.13 16.17
N VAL A 17 -0.66 -8.96 15.85
CA VAL A 17 -0.16 -7.67 16.35
C VAL A 17 -0.20 -7.61 17.88
N GLN A 18 -1.30 -8.02 18.49
CA GLN A 18 -1.43 -8.00 19.96
C GLN A 18 -0.40 -8.90 20.62
N ASN A 19 -0.20 -10.11 20.08
CA ASN A 19 0.82 -11.05 20.57
C ASN A 19 2.23 -10.49 20.36
N ALA A 20 2.49 -9.87 19.20
CA ALA A 20 3.77 -9.26 18.90
C ALA A 20 4.11 -8.14 19.88
N LEU A 21 3.16 -7.24 20.18
CA LEU A 21 3.35 -6.19 21.18
C LEU A 21 3.59 -6.77 22.58
N ALA A 22 2.88 -7.84 22.95
CA ALA A 22 3.07 -8.51 24.23
C ALA A 22 4.46 -9.17 24.35
N VAL A 23 4.90 -9.91 23.31
CA VAL A 23 6.22 -10.55 23.25
C VAL A 23 7.34 -9.51 23.31
N LEU A 24 7.18 -8.39 22.61
CA LEU A 24 8.14 -7.28 22.60
C LEU A 24 8.03 -6.37 23.83
N ARG A 25 7.08 -6.63 24.74
CA ARG A 25 6.77 -5.81 25.92
C ARG A 25 6.54 -4.33 25.58
N LEU A 26 5.99 -4.08 24.40
CA LEU A 26 5.67 -2.73 23.93
C LEU A 26 4.29 -2.30 24.43
N PRO A 27 4.11 -1.02 24.79
CA PRO A 27 2.78 -0.51 25.12
C PRO A 27 1.86 -0.61 23.91
N ALA A 28 0.56 -0.76 24.13
CA ALA A 28 -0.46 -0.84 23.09
C ALA A 28 -0.73 0.53 22.40
N ARG A 29 0.32 1.13 21.85
CA ARG A 29 0.30 2.42 21.15
C ARG A 29 0.34 2.18 19.65
N TYR A 30 -0.77 2.48 18.98
CA TYR A 30 -0.92 2.27 17.55
C TYR A 30 -0.49 3.51 16.75
N THR A 31 0.82 3.69 16.62
CA THR A 31 1.45 4.79 15.85
C THR A 31 1.89 4.31 14.46
N VAL A 32 2.03 5.24 13.51
CA VAL A 32 2.55 4.91 12.16
C VAL A 32 3.99 4.40 12.25
N THR A 33 4.82 5.05 13.07
CA THR A 33 6.21 4.64 13.31
C THR A 33 6.29 3.22 13.86
N GLY A 34 5.50 2.89 14.89
CA GLY A 34 5.46 1.54 15.44
C GLY A 34 4.93 0.50 14.46
N ALA A 35 3.96 0.86 13.61
CA ALA A 35 3.49 -0.01 12.55
C ALA A 35 4.58 -0.29 11.51
N ARG A 36 5.41 0.71 11.18
CA ARG A 36 6.52 0.59 10.23
C ARG A 36 7.63 -0.30 10.78
N GLU A 37 8.06 -0.07 12.01
CA GLU A 37 9.04 -0.89 12.71
C GLU A 37 8.58 -2.35 12.81
N LEU A 38 7.34 -2.57 13.24
CA LEU A 38 6.79 -3.92 13.39
C LEU A 38 6.56 -4.62 12.04
N ALA A 39 6.19 -3.89 10.99
CA ALA A 39 6.07 -4.43 9.64
C ALA A 39 7.42 -4.94 9.12
N LEU A 40 8.51 -4.19 9.34
CA LEU A 40 9.84 -4.60 8.91
C LEU A 40 10.35 -5.77 9.76
N ALA A 41 10.16 -5.72 11.08
CA ALA A 41 10.53 -6.82 11.98
C ALA A 41 9.83 -8.12 11.59
N ARG A 42 8.55 -8.05 11.20
CA ARG A 42 7.81 -9.19 10.67
C ARG A 42 8.38 -9.70 9.35
N ALA A 43 8.78 -8.81 8.44
CA ALA A 43 9.39 -9.20 7.18
C ALA A 43 10.72 -9.93 7.39
N ILE A 44 11.55 -9.44 8.31
CA ILE A 44 12.81 -10.07 8.72
C ILE A 44 12.55 -11.44 9.36
N ASN A 45 11.63 -11.51 10.32
CA ASN A 45 11.23 -12.77 10.96
C ASN A 45 10.73 -13.81 9.94
N ALA A 46 9.92 -13.40 8.97
CA ALA A 46 9.37 -14.29 7.95
C ALA A 46 10.43 -14.75 6.93
N ALA A 47 11.37 -13.89 6.56
CA ALA A 47 12.40 -14.19 5.57
C ALA A 47 13.55 -15.04 6.14
N CYS A 48 13.95 -14.77 7.39
CA CYS A 48 15.15 -15.36 7.99
C CYS A 48 14.85 -16.35 9.12
N GLY A 49 13.59 -16.49 9.53
CA GLY A 49 13.21 -17.28 10.71
C GLY A 49 13.67 -16.68 12.05
N THR A 50 14.29 -15.49 12.03
CA THR A 50 14.83 -14.82 13.22
C THR A 50 13.71 -14.53 14.23
N PRO A 51 13.86 -14.86 15.53
CA PRO A 51 12.86 -14.57 16.55
C PRO A 51 12.47 -13.08 16.53
N LEU A 52 11.18 -12.79 16.75
CA LEU A 52 10.67 -11.42 16.65
C LEU A 52 11.38 -10.44 17.60
N VAL A 53 11.78 -10.93 18.78
CA VAL A 53 12.55 -10.17 19.79
C VAL A 53 13.88 -9.67 19.22
N ASP A 54 14.52 -10.46 18.36
CA ASP A 54 15.78 -10.11 17.71
C ASP A 54 15.54 -9.34 16.40
N ALA A 55 14.48 -9.66 15.66
CA ALA A 55 14.14 -8.99 14.41
C ALA A 55 13.70 -7.52 14.62
N TYR A 56 13.09 -7.20 15.76
CA TYR A 56 12.63 -5.84 16.07
C TYR A 56 13.75 -4.80 16.17
N PRO A 57 14.83 -5.00 16.95
CA PRO A 57 15.95 -4.06 16.98
C PRO A 57 16.69 -3.98 15.63
N LEU A 58 16.73 -5.07 14.84
CA LEU A 58 17.26 -5.03 13.47
C LEU A 58 16.44 -4.08 12.59
N ALA A 59 15.11 -4.18 12.66
CA ALA A 59 14.21 -3.30 11.94
C ALA A 59 14.37 -1.83 12.34
N GLN A 60 14.53 -1.55 13.64
CA GLN A 60 14.78 -0.19 14.12
C GLN A 60 16.12 0.35 13.60
N GLY A 61 17.19 -0.44 13.67
CA GLY A 61 18.50 -0.06 13.14
C GLY A 61 18.47 0.21 11.63
N ALA A 62 17.80 -0.64 10.86
CA ALA A 62 17.63 -0.46 9.43
C ALA A 62 16.84 0.82 9.09
N LEU A 63 15.74 1.09 9.81
CA LEU A 63 14.91 2.27 9.58
C LEU A 63 15.59 3.58 10.02
N LEU A 64 16.47 3.53 11.01
CA LEU A 64 17.27 4.69 11.42
C LEU A 64 18.35 5.06 10.40
N ALA A 65 18.83 4.09 9.61
CA ALA A 65 19.82 4.31 8.56
C ALA A 65 19.21 4.90 7.26
N TRP A 66 17.88 5.02 7.19
CA TRP A 66 17.19 5.68 6.09
C TRP A 66 17.07 7.20 6.35
N PRO A 67 17.31 8.08 5.36
CA PRO A 67 17.45 7.80 3.92
C PRO A 67 18.88 7.59 3.41
N GLU A 68 19.90 7.66 4.27
CA GLU A 68 21.31 7.59 3.88
C GLU A 68 21.67 6.25 3.25
N GLN A 69 21.05 5.16 3.74
CA GLN A 69 21.20 3.81 3.22
C GLN A 69 19.89 3.34 2.60
N ARG A 70 19.86 3.19 1.27
CA ARG A 70 18.71 2.61 0.57
C ARG A 70 18.67 1.09 0.67
N MET A 71 19.85 0.48 0.72
CA MET A 71 20.04 -0.93 1.00
C MET A 71 20.76 -1.03 2.33
N TRP A 72 20.12 -1.67 3.30
CA TRP A 72 20.71 -1.92 4.61
C TRP A 72 21.16 -3.37 4.68
N GLU A 73 22.45 -3.58 4.94
CA GLU A 73 23.05 -4.90 4.99
C GLU A 73 23.56 -5.19 6.39
N ARG A 74 23.37 -6.44 6.84
CA ARG A 74 23.97 -6.95 8.06
C ARG A 74 24.54 -8.33 7.82
N VAL A 75 25.82 -8.47 8.09
CA VAL A 75 26.51 -9.75 8.08
C VAL A 75 26.17 -10.50 9.37
N GLY A 76 25.72 -11.74 9.23
CA GLY A 76 25.46 -12.65 10.34
C GLY A 76 26.73 -13.09 11.06
N PRO A 77 26.61 -13.74 12.22
CA PRO A 77 27.76 -14.34 12.89
C PRO A 77 28.45 -15.31 11.92
N GLU A 78 29.79 -15.27 11.90
CA GLU A 78 30.67 -16.09 11.02
C GLU A 78 30.68 -15.73 9.53
N ALA A 79 30.05 -14.61 9.11
CA ALA A 79 30.00 -14.18 7.70
C ALA A 79 29.34 -15.19 6.73
N THR A 80 28.60 -16.15 7.26
CA THR A 80 27.96 -17.22 6.49
C THR A 80 26.68 -16.76 5.79
N VAL A 81 26.02 -15.72 6.30
CA VAL A 81 24.75 -15.20 5.77
C VAL A 81 24.72 -13.68 5.86
N THR A 82 24.31 -13.01 4.77
CA THR A 82 24.08 -11.56 4.75
C THR A 82 22.59 -11.28 4.65
N LEU A 83 22.06 -10.51 5.60
CA LEU A 83 20.71 -9.95 5.51
C LEU A 83 20.80 -8.63 4.77
N ALA A 84 20.23 -8.56 3.57
CA ALA A 84 20.08 -7.32 2.80
C ALA A 84 18.61 -6.89 2.76
N VAL A 85 18.34 -5.64 3.12
CA VAL A 85 17.01 -5.04 3.13
C VAL A 85 17.00 -3.84 2.18
N ASP A 86 16.24 -3.95 1.10
CA ASP A 86 15.89 -2.81 0.25
C ASP A 86 14.82 -1.96 0.97
N LEU A 87 15.29 -0.89 1.61
CA LEU A 87 14.46 0.01 2.40
C LEU A 87 13.54 0.85 1.53
N GLU A 88 13.96 1.23 0.33
CA GLU A 88 13.13 2.00 -0.61
C GLU A 88 11.89 1.21 -1.04
N ARG A 89 12.10 -0.04 -1.44
CA ARG A 89 11.02 -0.97 -1.81
C ARG A 89 10.13 -1.32 -0.63
N PHE A 90 10.73 -1.54 0.54
CA PHE A 90 9.97 -1.79 1.76
C PHE A 90 9.07 -0.60 2.13
N LEU A 91 9.62 0.62 2.15
CA LEU A 91 8.88 1.84 2.50
C LEU A 91 7.77 2.12 1.49
N SER A 92 8.03 1.93 0.19
CA SER A 92 7.00 2.04 -0.86
C SER A 92 5.84 1.07 -0.60
N SER A 93 6.15 -0.19 -0.31
CA SER A 93 5.14 -1.21 0.01
C SER A 93 4.37 -0.88 1.30
N PHE A 94 5.06 -0.35 2.30
CA PHE A 94 4.45 0.10 3.56
C PHE A 94 3.50 1.27 3.33
N LEU A 95 3.87 2.26 2.53
CA LEU A 95 3.03 3.42 2.22
C LEU A 95 1.74 3.01 1.49
N VAL A 96 1.81 2.02 0.59
CA VAL A 96 0.61 1.43 -0.03
C VAL A 96 -0.32 0.84 1.03
N ARG A 97 0.21 0.02 1.94
CA ARG A 97 -0.60 -0.57 3.04
C ARG A 97 -1.14 0.49 3.99
N LEU A 98 -0.37 1.54 4.29
CA LEU A 98 -0.82 2.66 5.12
C LEU A 98 -1.96 3.42 4.44
N SER A 99 -1.86 3.66 3.13
CA SER A 99 -2.94 4.26 2.33
C SER A 99 -4.21 3.39 2.36
N LEU A 100 -4.06 2.08 2.13
CA LEU A 100 -5.17 1.11 2.24
C LEU A 100 -5.78 1.08 3.64
N SER A 101 -4.97 1.23 4.69
CA SER A 101 -5.48 1.27 6.06
C SER A 101 -6.41 2.46 6.30
N ARG A 102 -6.16 3.59 5.62
CA ARG A 102 -6.99 4.79 5.71
C ARG A 102 -8.30 4.64 4.93
N THR A 103 -8.29 3.97 3.78
CA THR A 103 -9.49 3.79 2.94
C THR A 103 -10.37 2.63 3.40
N ALA A 104 -9.78 1.50 3.80
CA ALA A 104 -10.52 0.30 4.21
C ALA A 104 -11.03 0.36 5.66
N TYR A 105 -10.36 1.14 6.52
CA TYR A 105 -10.72 1.32 7.94
C TYR A 105 -10.91 2.78 8.32
N GLU A 106 -11.30 3.62 7.37
CA GLU A 106 -12.03 4.84 7.73
C GLU A 106 -13.26 4.42 8.54
N GLU A 107 -13.50 5.05 9.69
CA GLU A 107 -14.73 4.83 10.44
C GLU A 107 -15.90 5.06 9.47
N ARG A 108 -16.64 3.99 9.14
CA ARG A 108 -17.95 4.12 8.51
C ARG A 108 -18.76 5.00 9.43
N LYS A 109 -18.92 6.28 9.07
CA LYS A 109 -19.79 7.22 9.79
C LYS A 109 -21.15 6.53 9.96
N ARG A 110 -21.54 6.24 11.20
CA ARG A 110 -22.84 5.64 11.50
C ARG A 110 -23.93 6.58 10.98
N GLY A 111 -24.87 6.01 10.22
CA GLY A 111 -26.00 6.73 9.60
C GLY A 111 -26.15 6.40 8.12
N ARG A 112 -27.38 6.54 7.61
CA ARG A 112 -27.67 6.40 6.18
C ARG A 112 -26.75 7.34 5.40
N PRO A 113 -25.96 6.87 4.42
CA PRO A 113 -25.14 7.75 3.62
C PRO A 113 -26.04 8.82 3.03
N ARG A 114 -25.80 10.09 3.41
CA ARG A 114 -26.44 11.21 2.74
C ARG A 114 -26.09 11.05 1.26
N LYS A 115 -27.09 10.87 0.39
CA LYS A 115 -26.92 10.92 -1.06
C LYS A 115 -26.23 12.25 -1.37
N ARG A 116 -24.90 12.27 -1.45
CA ARG A 116 -24.19 13.39 -2.05
C ARG A 116 -24.68 13.39 -3.49
N ARG A 117 -25.51 14.38 -3.84
CA ARG A 117 -25.84 14.68 -5.24
C ARG A 117 -24.50 14.83 -5.95
N GLY A 118 -24.18 13.86 -6.80
CA GLY A 118 -22.84 13.63 -7.31
C GLY A 118 -22.33 14.86 -8.05
N ARG A 119 -21.20 15.40 -7.57
CA ARG A 119 -20.32 16.28 -8.34
C ARG A 119 -19.06 15.50 -8.76
N GLY A 120 -19.17 14.20 -9.06
CA GLY A 120 -18.00 13.36 -9.38
C GLY A 120 -17.20 13.90 -10.57
N LEU A 121 -17.90 14.27 -11.65
CA LEU A 121 -17.29 14.89 -12.84
C LEU A 121 -16.83 16.33 -12.56
N ALA A 122 -17.59 17.11 -11.78
CA ALA A 122 -17.21 18.47 -11.44
C ALA A 122 -15.96 18.52 -10.54
N GLY A 123 -15.84 17.62 -9.56
CA GLY A 123 -14.65 17.48 -8.72
C GLY A 123 -13.44 16.98 -9.51
N ALA A 124 -13.62 16.06 -10.46
CA ALA A 124 -12.54 15.62 -11.34
C ALA A 124 -11.99 16.79 -12.20
N ARG A 125 -12.88 17.65 -12.73
CA ARG A 125 -12.50 18.91 -13.42
C ARG A 125 -11.74 19.87 -12.52
N GLU A 126 -12.22 20.08 -11.29
CA GLU A 126 -11.55 20.96 -10.30
C GLU A 126 -10.13 20.47 -9.96
N HIS A 127 -9.86 19.17 -10.09
CA HIS A 127 -8.54 18.57 -9.91
C HIS A 127 -7.72 18.45 -11.22
N GLY A 128 -8.16 19.06 -12.32
CA GLY A 128 -7.43 19.08 -13.60
C GLY A 128 -7.46 17.77 -14.38
N VAL A 129 -8.37 16.83 -14.04
CA VAL A 129 -8.53 15.58 -14.78
C VAL A 129 -9.37 15.86 -16.04
N ASP A 130 -8.82 15.51 -17.21
CA ASP A 130 -9.59 15.56 -18.46
C ASP A 130 -10.68 14.48 -18.47
N ILE A 131 -11.93 14.92 -18.35
CA ILE A 131 -13.11 14.08 -18.37
C ILE A 131 -13.85 14.11 -19.72
N GLY A 132 -13.31 14.77 -20.74
CA GLY A 132 -13.97 14.93 -22.05
C GLY A 132 -14.30 13.60 -22.72
N LEU A 133 -13.42 12.61 -22.57
CA LEU A 133 -13.61 11.25 -23.10
C LEU A 133 -14.74 10.50 -22.37
N LEU A 134 -14.88 10.73 -21.05
CA LEU A 134 -15.95 10.13 -20.24
C LEU A 134 -17.30 10.79 -20.51
N GLU A 135 -17.35 12.13 -20.61
CA GLU A 135 -18.58 12.85 -20.92
C GLU A 135 -19.10 12.53 -22.32
N SER A 136 -18.21 12.46 -23.32
CA SER A 136 -18.59 12.10 -24.68
C SER A 136 -19.08 10.64 -24.79
N SER A 137 -18.54 9.73 -23.97
CA SER A 137 -19.02 8.35 -23.89
C SER A 137 -20.39 8.25 -23.21
N LEU A 138 -20.63 9.01 -22.13
CA LEU A 138 -21.90 8.99 -21.39
C LEU A 138 -23.07 9.62 -22.15
N ARG A 139 -22.80 10.51 -23.12
CA ARG A 139 -23.83 11.09 -23.99
C ARG A 139 -24.31 10.15 -25.11
N ARG A 140 -23.63 9.01 -25.30
CA ARG A 140 -23.96 8.04 -26.34
C ARG A 140 -24.98 7.02 -25.87
N SER A 141 -25.78 6.56 -26.82
CA SER A 141 -26.67 5.42 -26.58
C SER A 141 -25.84 4.15 -26.27
N PRO A 142 -26.42 3.14 -25.60
CA PRO A 142 -25.74 1.85 -25.39
C PRO A 142 -25.24 1.22 -26.70
N GLU A 143 -26.00 1.34 -27.78
CA GLU A 143 -25.67 0.79 -29.10
C GLU A 143 -24.48 1.53 -29.74
N GLU A 144 -24.44 2.85 -29.64
CA GLU A 144 -23.32 3.68 -30.13
C GLU A 144 -22.03 3.41 -29.36
N ARG A 145 -22.12 3.11 -28.06
CA ARG A 145 -20.96 2.72 -27.25
C ARG A 145 -20.40 1.38 -27.69
N LEU A 146 -21.25 0.41 -27.99
CA LEU A 146 -20.82 -0.90 -28.49
C LEU A 146 -20.15 -0.78 -29.86
N ARG A 147 -20.76 -0.07 -30.81
CA ARG A 147 -20.15 0.16 -32.14
C ARG A 147 -18.77 0.82 -32.05
N ARG A 148 -18.64 1.83 -31.20
CA ARG A 148 -17.35 2.51 -30.96
C ARG A 148 -16.29 1.55 -30.43
N LEU A 149 -16.68 0.66 -29.52
CA LEU A 149 -15.76 -0.30 -28.91
C LEU A 149 -15.30 -1.33 -29.95
N ASP A 150 -16.19 -1.73 -30.85
CA ASP A 150 -15.85 -2.59 -31.99
C ASP A 150 -14.93 -1.87 -32.99
N GLU A 151 -15.17 -0.59 -33.27
CA GLU A 151 -14.31 0.26 -34.11
C GLU A 151 -12.91 0.45 -33.51
N ASP A 152 -12.83 0.74 -32.20
CA ASP A 152 -11.57 0.91 -31.47
C ASP A 152 -10.77 -0.42 -31.43
N LEU A 153 -11.45 -1.55 -31.24
CA LEU A 153 -10.85 -2.89 -31.32
C LEU A 153 -10.35 -3.22 -32.74
N ALA A 154 -11.11 -2.86 -33.77
CA ALA A 154 -10.70 -3.04 -35.16
C ALA A 154 -9.48 -2.17 -35.50
N PHE A 155 -9.45 -0.92 -35.03
CA PHE A 155 -8.32 -0.02 -35.17
C PHE A 155 -7.06 -0.58 -34.49
N LEU A 156 -7.16 -1.00 -33.23
CA LEU A 156 -6.03 -1.62 -32.50
C LEU A 156 -5.51 -2.89 -33.18
N ARG A 157 -6.39 -3.69 -33.78
CA ARG A 157 -6.00 -4.88 -34.57
C ARG A 157 -5.32 -4.51 -35.90
N SER A 158 -5.69 -3.37 -36.49
CA SER A 158 -5.09 -2.86 -37.73
C SER A 158 -3.76 -2.13 -37.50
N ALA A 159 -3.51 -1.64 -36.29
CA ALA A 159 -2.29 -0.96 -35.91
C ALA A 159 -1.13 -1.97 -35.80
N ARG A 160 -0.38 -2.14 -36.89
CA ARG A 160 0.92 -2.82 -36.85
C ARG A 160 1.93 -1.92 -36.16
N VAL A 161 2.62 -2.44 -35.15
CA VAL A 161 3.79 -1.80 -34.56
C VAL A 161 4.87 -1.76 -35.64
N VAL A 162 5.07 -0.59 -36.25
CA VAL A 162 6.28 -0.32 -37.05
C VAL A 162 7.36 0.04 -36.03
N GLY A 163 8.15 -0.95 -35.63
CA GLY A 163 9.37 -0.73 -34.86
C GLY A 163 10.54 -0.46 -35.79
N ALA A 164 11.12 0.73 -35.66
CA ALA A 164 12.55 1.02 -35.82
C ALA A 164 12.89 2.15 -34.84
#